data_AF-A0A6S7LQY6-F1
#
_entry.id   AF-A0A6S7LQY6-F1
#
_cell.length_a   1.000
_cell.length_b   1.000
_cell.length_c   1.000
_cell.angle_alpha   90.00
_cell.angle_beta   90.00
_cell.angle_gamma   90.00
#
_symmetry.space_group_name_H-M   'P 1'
#
loop_
_entity.id
_entity.type
_entity.pdbx_description
1 polymer ?
#
loop_
_entity_poly.entity_id
_entity_poly.type
_entity_poly.pdbx_seq_one_letter_code
_entity_poly.pdbx_strand_id
1 'polypeptide(L)'
;MALNMDKKGNNFLSEEYCFFDGKHKRCKGFITLTASVYHPLLRKQIALATMETESENKETITLFWTLFNEVLQKVSGNSSKIFNPLGWCTDMAGANMAGLINVFGEDCKQRIKSCEFHFKDHRNKMSKKLDSESSEIFKSICNSLLESTTSSAYDEAKSKMDDFINEKKEREFLTSWISWWNDRRGFIFRAFAPKQAPQMNQAEVIHAGWAHRDLPNLSLLDGCQADVRDAVTLDVEIEAYERGTASGGTGPSHSDRQRKKHNEQLKRAKKLGKDMFPKNKGEDGRKIDPKSAHRPQKKCSSKQNKGNRTNETVEKPTSPAITVTRPSGGSFQPVLPQIQHNLTPSSTSCSSYSTQVIPTTGRSAIAAVSTAPMLGTNPCSVRSVVPMNLSQLFQASVPGMSNQTLMSNTNVSVQSLPWHSGMSPHPYELVPLPSRAQKCYGCGSVFTDDYRLPPHNLVVRHVDRRVIRRDEKTQQLVYGMDFGNTYYHPDITHIKRKNPLYSGLVHLSSNLYNSLDPLTKHVVNSYGLKITMM
;
A
#
# COMPACT_ATOMS: atom_id res chain seq x y z
N MET A 1 -16.93 12.53 -3.72
CA MET A 1 -16.40 11.26 -4.29
C MET A 1 -17.32 10.05 -4.10
N ALA A 2 -17.80 9.73 -2.90
CA ALA A 2 -18.60 8.51 -2.66
C ALA A 2 -19.84 8.34 -3.57
N LEU A 3 -20.51 9.44 -3.95
CA LEU A 3 -21.63 9.43 -4.90
C LEU A 3 -21.27 8.86 -6.28
N ASN A 4 -20.02 9.05 -6.70
CA ASN A 4 -19.51 8.60 -7.99
C ASN A 4 -19.17 7.10 -8.00
N MET A 5 -19.20 6.44 -6.84
CA MET A 5 -18.91 5.00 -6.73
C MET A 5 -20.14 4.12 -6.97
N ASP A 6 -21.29 4.68 -7.31
CA ASP A 6 -22.48 3.88 -7.61
C ASP A 6 -22.20 2.89 -8.75
N LYS A 7 -22.23 1.58 -8.48
CA LYS A 7 -21.93 0.51 -9.44
C LYS A 7 -22.85 0.52 -10.67
N LYS A 8 -24.00 1.20 -10.59
CA LYS A 8 -24.95 1.39 -11.70
C LYS A 8 -24.69 2.68 -12.49
N GLY A 9 -23.75 3.51 -12.05
CA GLY A 9 -23.38 4.77 -12.68
C GLY A 9 -22.25 4.62 -13.71
N ASN A 10 -22.02 5.71 -14.46
CA ASN A 10 -21.05 5.75 -15.57
C ASN A 10 -19.70 6.41 -15.20
N ASN A 11 -19.45 6.63 -13.91
CA ASN A 11 -18.19 7.25 -13.47
C ASN A 11 -17.08 6.19 -13.36
N PHE A 12 -15.82 6.54 -13.59
CA PHE A 12 -14.70 5.60 -13.44
C PHE A 12 -14.55 5.04 -12.02
N LEU A 13 -15.10 5.71 -11.00
CA LEU A 13 -15.16 5.22 -9.62
C LEU A 13 -16.23 4.13 -9.40
N SER A 14 -17.17 3.92 -10.33
CA SER A 14 -18.18 2.84 -10.22
C SER A 14 -17.59 1.44 -10.33
N GLU A 15 -16.39 1.33 -10.91
CA GLU A 15 -15.60 0.09 -10.99
C GLU A 15 -14.74 -0.16 -9.74
N GLU A 16 -14.77 0.72 -8.74
CA GLU A 16 -13.90 0.62 -7.58
C GLU A 16 -14.55 -0.07 -6.38
N TYR A 17 -13.73 -0.81 -5.65
CA TYR A 17 -14.09 -1.36 -4.35
C TYR A 17 -13.88 -0.30 -3.28
N CYS A 18 -14.76 -0.33 -2.27
CA CYS A 18 -14.52 0.38 -1.01
C CYS A 18 -13.69 -0.50 -0.08
N PHE A 19 -12.60 0.04 0.44
CA PHE A 19 -11.77 -0.60 1.45
C PHE A 19 -12.22 -0.15 2.83
N PHE A 20 -12.34 -1.07 3.78
CA PHE A 20 -12.81 -0.76 5.12
C PHE A 20 -11.97 -1.47 6.18
N ASP A 21 -11.51 -0.71 7.16
CA ASP A 21 -10.62 -1.23 8.21
C ASP A 21 -10.64 -0.37 9.47
N GLY A 22 -10.25 -0.98 10.59
CA GLY A 22 -10.10 -0.35 11.90
C GLY A 22 -8.63 -0.12 12.24
N LYS A 23 -8.24 1.13 12.48
CA LYS A 23 -6.89 1.45 12.95
C LYS A 23 -6.87 1.65 14.47
N HIS A 24 -6.12 0.79 15.15
CA HIS A 24 -5.81 0.99 16.56
C HIS A 24 -4.68 2.02 16.74
N LYS A 25 -4.70 2.73 17.89
CA LYS A 25 -3.62 3.62 18.36
C LYS A 25 -3.40 4.90 17.52
N ARG A 26 -4.35 5.28 16.67
CA ARG A 26 -4.36 6.61 16.06
C ARG A 26 -4.76 7.66 17.10
N CYS A 27 -5.96 7.51 17.65
CA CYS A 27 -6.51 8.36 18.70
C CYS A 27 -6.47 7.63 20.05
N LYS A 28 -6.12 8.34 21.12
CA LYS A 28 -5.95 7.73 22.45
C LYS A 28 -7.29 7.23 22.99
N GLY A 29 -7.41 5.91 23.20
CA GLY A 29 -8.61 5.28 23.73
C GLY A 29 -9.68 4.95 22.66
N PHE A 30 -9.38 5.20 21.39
CA PHE A 30 -10.31 4.98 20.28
C PHE A 30 -9.71 4.11 19.19
N ILE A 31 -10.59 3.50 18.42
CA ILE A 31 -10.34 2.81 17.16
C ILE A 31 -10.86 3.70 16.05
N THR A 32 -10.03 3.97 15.05
CA THR A 32 -10.44 4.77 13.89
C THR A 32 -10.97 3.84 12.81
N LEU A 33 -12.28 3.83 12.59
CA LEU A 33 -12.87 3.15 11.43
C LEU A 33 -12.67 4.01 10.18
N THR A 34 -12.19 3.40 9.10
CA THR A 34 -11.84 4.10 7.87
C THR A 34 -12.46 3.43 6.67
N ALA A 35 -13.26 4.18 5.90
CA ALA A 35 -13.65 3.79 4.55
C ALA A 35 -12.76 4.52 3.54
N SER A 36 -12.20 3.80 2.57
CA SER A 36 -11.30 4.37 1.57
C SER A 36 -11.55 3.82 0.16
N VAL A 37 -11.06 4.52 -0.85
CA VAL A 37 -11.13 4.11 -2.25
C VAL A 37 -9.83 4.44 -2.99
N TYR A 38 -9.45 3.56 -3.90
CA TYR A 38 -8.37 3.89 -4.83
C TYR A 38 -8.90 4.81 -5.92
N HIS A 39 -8.32 5.99 -6.09
CA HIS A 39 -8.74 6.94 -7.11
C HIS A 39 -7.86 6.84 -8.36
N PRO A 40 -8.34 6.30 -9.50
CA PRO A 40 -7.50 5.99 -10.66
C PRO A 40 -6.83 7.19 -11.33
N LEU A 41 -7.46 8.38 -11.31
CA LEU A 41 -6.87 9.59 -11.90
C LEU A 41 -5.77 10.18 -11.00
N LEU A 42 -6.08 10.39 -9.72
CA LEU A 42 -5.11 10.79 -8.71
C LEU A 42 -4.09 9.69 -8.35
N ARG A 43 -4.26 8.46 -8.83
CA ARG A 43 -3.32 7.33 -8.66
C ARG A 43 -2.91 7.09 -7.21
N LYS A 44 -3.84 7.27 -6.26
CA LYS A 44 -3.61 7.10 -4.81
C LYS A 44 -4.85 6.59 -4.08
N GLN A 45 -4.63 6.06 -2.88
CA GLN A 45 -5.71 5.75 -1.94
C GLN A 45 -6.22 7.04 -1.28
N ILE A 46 -7.54 7.12 -1.08
CA ILE A 46 -8.23 8.28 -0.53
C ILE A 46 -9.22 7.82 0.53
N ALA A 47 -9.22 8.50 1.68
CA ALA A 47 -10.26 8.32 2.69
C ALA A 47 -11.59 8.93 2.20
N LEU A 48 -12.67 8.15 2.30
CA LEU A 48 -14.04 8.61 2.06
C LEU A 48 -14.69 9.10 3.35
N ALA A 49 -14.41 8.43 4.46
CA ALA A 49 -14.89 8.78 5.78
C ALA A 49 -14.03 8.11 6.85
N THR A 50 -13.96 8.77 8.01
CA THR A 50 -13.36 8.28 9.24
C THR A 50 -14.35 8.43 10.39
N MET A 51 -14.27 7.56 11.38
CA MET A 51 -15.02 7.67 12.63
C MET A 51 -14.21 7.09 13.77
N GLU A 52 -14.08 7.85 14.85
CA GLU A 52 -13.47 7.36 16.09
C GLU A 52 -14.54 6.66 16.93
N THR A 53 -14.25 5.45 17.40
CA THR A 53 -15.15 4.64 18.23
C THR A 53 -14.39 3.99 19.38
N GLU A 54 -15.05 3.78 20.52
CA GLU A 54 -14.45 3.09 21.67
C GLU A 54 -14.26 1.58 21.42
N SER A 55 -15.04 1.01 20.49
CA SER A 55 -14.98 -0.40 20.16
C SER A 55 -15.30 -0.70 18.69
N GLU A 56 -14.68 -1.75 18.17
CA GLU A 56 -14.97 -2.31 16.84
C GLU A 56 -15.88 -3.52 17.01
N ASN A 57 -17.19 -3.26 17.03
CA ASN A 57 -18.23 -4.28 17.14
C ASN A 57 -19.29 -4.05 16.05
N LYS A 58 -20.25 -4.97 15.99
CA LYS A 58 -21.29 -4.96 14.96
C LYS A 58 -22.06 -3.64 15.00
N GLU A 59 -22.39 -3.15 16.19
CA GLU A 59 -23.21 -1.97 16.44
C GLU A 59 -22.48 -0.70 15.97
N THR A 60 -21.20 -0.55 16.29
CA THR A 60 -20.40 0.63 15.91
C THR A 60 -20.15 0.67 14.41
N ILE A 61 -19.95 -0.48 13.76
CA ILE A 61 -19.80 -0.56 12.31
C ILE A 61 -21.15 -0.30 11.60
N THR A 62 -22.26 -0.80 12.14
CA THR A 62 -23.60 -0.44 11.64
C THR A 62 -23.86 1.06 11.77
N LEU A 63 -23.45 1.68 12.89
CA LEU A 63 -23.57 3.12 13.09
C LEU A 63 -22.72 3.89 12.06
N PHE A 64 -21.47 3.49 11.84
CA PHE A 64 -20.60 4.09 10.83
C PHE A 64 -21.26 4.17 9.46
N TRP A 65 -21.78 3.05 8.96
CA TRP A 65 -22.40 3.00 7.63
C TRP A 65 -23.77 3.68 7.57
N THR A 66 -24.52 3.70 8.67
CA THR A 66 -25.76 4.48 8.79
C THR A 66 -25.47 5.98 8.66
N LEU A 67 -24.52 6.49 9.44
CA LEU A 67 -24.10 7.90 9.38
C LEU A 67 -23.51 8.26 8.02
N PHE A 68 -22.72 7.35 7.43
CA PHE A 68 -22.18 7.52 6.08
C PHE A 68 -23.30 7.73 5.04
N ASN A 69 -24.35 6.89 5.09
CA ASN A 69 -25.49 7.02 4.19
C ASN A 69 -26.31 8.29 4.48
N GLU A 70 -26.48 8.70 5.73
CA GLU A 70 -27.15 9.96 6.08
C GLU A 70 -26.43 11.16 5.47
N VAL A 71 -25.10 11.23 5.58
CA VAL A 71 -24.29 12.28 4.95
C VAL A 71 -24.43 12.20 3.42
N LEU A 72 -24.42 11.00 2.84
CA LEU A 72 -24.58 10.82 1.40
C LEU A 72 -25.95 11.31 0.89
N GLN A 73 -27.02 11.08 1.64
CA GLN A 73 -28.37 11.56 1.34
C GLN A 73 -28.44 13.09 1.40
N LYS A 74 -27.85 13.69 2.45
CA LYS A 74 -27.77 15.15 2.61
C LYS A 74 -27.03 15.80 1.44
N VAL A 75 -25.85 15.27 1.08
CA VAL A 75 -25.02 15.83 0.00
C VAL A 75 -25.66 15.61 -1.38
N SER A 76 -26.38 14.52 -1.60
CA SER A 76 -27.07 14.26 -2.87
C SER A 76 -28.42 14.96 -3.02
N GLY A 77 -29.01 15.45 -1.93
CA GLY A 77 -30.39 15.93 -1.91
C GLY A 77 -31.45 14.82 -2.14
N ASN A 78 -31.06 13.54 -2.03
CA ASN A 78 -31.95 12.41 -2.28
C ASN A 78 -31.95 11.45 -1.08
N SER A 79 -33.08 11.39 -0.37
CA SER A 79 -33.29 10.54 0.81
C SER A 79 -33.23 9.04 0.53
N SER A 80 -33.41 8.61 -0.72
CA SER A 80 -33.29 7.20 -1.12
C SER A 80 -31.86 6.80 -1.50
N LYS A 81 -30.91 7.76 -1.53
CA LYS A 81 -29.54 7.47 -1.94
C LYS A 81 -28.84 6.64 -0.86
N ILE A 82 -28.28 5.51 -1.28
CA ILE A 82 -27.49 4.60 -0.43
C ILE A 82 -26.15 4.36 -1.13
N PHE A 83 -25.08 4.24 -0.34
CA PHE A 83 -23.76 3.92 -0.86
C PHE A 83 -23.76 2.55 -1.54
N ASN A 84 -23.34 2.50 -2.80
CA ASN A 84 -23.47 1.32 -3.64
C ASN A 84 -22.20 1.07 -4.46
N PRO A 85 -21.04 0.81 -3.83
CA PRO A 85 -19.78 0.54 -4.52
C PRO A 85 -19.85 -0.76 -5.31
N LEU A 86 -18.85 -1.05 -6.17
CA LEU A 86 -18.75 -2.35 -6.84
C LEU A 86 -18.73 -3.51 -5.81
N GLY A 87 -17.99 -3.31 -4.72
CA GLY A 87 -17.98 -4.20 -3.57
C GLY A 87 -17.16 -3.62 -2.41
N TRP A 88 -17.01 -4.42 -1.35
CA TRP A 88 -16.22 -4.05 -0.17
C TRP A 88 -15.05 -4.99 -0.01
N CYS A 89 -13.89 -4.45 0.36
CA CYS A 89 -12.75 -5.24 0.77
C CYS A 89 -12.38 -4.90 2.21
N THR A 90 -12.42 -5.89 3.09
CA THR A 90 -12.18 -5.73 4.52
C THR A 90 -11.47 -6.95 5.08
N ASP A 91 -11.05 -6.87 6.34
CA ASP A 91 -10.50 -7.99 7.06
C ASP A 91 -11.58 -8.98 7.47
N MET A 92 -11.18 -10.22 7.79
CA MET A 92 -12.12 -11.25 8.20
C MET A 92 -12.50 -11.13 9.68
N ALA A 93 -12.94 -9.92 10.06
CA ALA A 93 -13.53 -9.63 11.36
C ALA A 93 -15.05 -9.85 11.29
N GLY A 94 -15.60 -10.61 12.23
CA GLY A 94 -17.03 -10.90 12.27
C GLY A 94 -17.89 -9.63 12.38
N ALA A 95 -17.38 -8.61 13.07
CA ALA A 95 -18.01 -7.31 13.24
C ALA A 95 -18.17 -6.57 11.90
N ASN A 96 -17.12 -6.53 11.06
CA ASN A 96 -17.15 -5.89 9.73
C ASN A 96 -18.20 -6.52 8.83
N MET A 97 -18.23 -7.85 8.78
CA MET A 97 -19.20 -8.60 7.98
C MET A 97 -20.64 -8.34 8.47
N ALA A 98 -20.88 -8.47 9.77
CA ALA A 98 -22.22 -8.32 10.33
C ALA A 98 -22.74 -6.88 10.19
N GLY A 99 -21.89 -5.88 10.43
CA GLY A 99 -22.24 -4.47 10.32
C GLY A 99 -22.58 -4.05 8.88
N LEU A 100 -21.79 -4.50 7.90
CA LEU A 100 -22.06 -4.25 6.48
C LEU A 100 -23.36 -4.91 6.01
N ILE A 101 -23.57 -6.19 6.34
CA ILE A 101 -24.78 -6.92 5.94
C ILE A 101 -26.02 -6.31 6.59
N ASN A 102 -25.92 -5.85 7.83
CA ASN A 102 -27.02 -5.17 8.51
C ASN A 102 -27.49 -3.91 7.77
N VAL A 103 -26.57 -3.11 7.23
CA VAL A 103 -26.91 -1.83 6.58
C VAL A 103 -27.28 -2.01 5.11
N PHE A 104 -26.58 -2.89 4.39
CA PHE A 104 -26.70 -3.01 2.93
C PHE A 104 -27.42 -4.30 2.47
N GLY A 105 -27.80 -5.18 3.39
CA GLY A 105 -28.54 -6.41 3.11
C GLY A 105 -27.73 -7.51 2.43
N GLU A 106 -28.43 -8.54 1.94
CA GLU A 106 -27.82 -9.75 1.37
C GLU A 106 -27.09 -9.53 0.02
N ASP A 107 -27.46 -8.51 -0.77
CA ASP A 107 -26.71 -8.12 -1.98
C ASP A 107 -25.27 -7.71 -1.63
N CYS A 108 -25.06 -7.09 -0.46
CA CYS A 108 -23.74 -6.71 0.01
C CYS A 108 -22.87 -7.94 0.26
N LYS A 109 -23.42 -8.98 0.90
CA LYS A 109 -22.70 -10.21 1.25
C LYS A 109 -22.03 -10.86 0.04
N GLN A 110 -22.69 -10.86 -1.11
CA GLN A 110 -22.16 -11.43 -2.36
C GLN A 110 -21.04 -10.59 -2.99
N ARG A 111 -20.76 -9.40 -2.46
CA ARG A 111 -19.79 -8.43 -2.98
C ARG A 111 -18.72 -8.07 -1.96
N ILE A 112 -18.74 -8.69 -0.78
CA ILE A 112 -17.65 -8.56 0.20
C ILE A 112 -16.52 -9.52 -0.17
N LYS A 113 -15.29 -8.99 -0.14
CA LYS A 113 -14.04 -9.73 -0.30
C LYS A 113 -13.17 -9.54 0.93
N SER A 114 -12.68 -10.65 1.46
CA SER A 114 -11.69 -10.67 2.52
C SER A 114 -10.29 -10.42 2.00
N CYS A 115 -9.47 -9.77 2.82
CA CYS A 115 -8.04 -9.62 2.59
C CYS A 115 -7.30 -10.97 2.50
N GLU A 116 -6.64 -11.27 1.37
CA GLU A 116 -5.82 -12.47 1.18
C GLU A 116 -4.54 -12.46 2.02
N PHE A 117 -4.07 -11.28 2.42
CA PHE A 117 -2.89 -11.14 3.29
C PHE A 117 -3.15 -11.74 4.67
N HIS A 118 -4.32 -11.50 5.28
CA HIS A 118 -4.68 -12.06 6.58
C HIS A 118 -4.74 -13.59 6.58
N PHE A 119 -5.23 -14.20 5.50
CA PHE A 119 -5.14 -15.65 5.31
C PHE A 119 -3.68 -16.13 5.25
N LYS A 120 -2.82 -15.45 4.48
CA LYS A 120 -1.40 -15.81 4.34
C LYS A 120 -0.63 -15.65 5.65
N ASP A 121 -0.94 -14.62 6.44
CA ASP A 121 -0.34 -14.41 7.76
C ASP A 121 -0.75 -15.51 8.75
N HIS A 122 -2.04 -15.84 8.81
CA HIS A 122 -2.53 -16.96 9.62
C HIS A 122 -1.92 -18.31 9.18
N ARG A 123 -1.81 -18.55 7.88
CA ARG A 123 -1.09 -19.71 7.32
C ARG A 123 0.35 -19.75 7.82
N ASN A 124 1.09 -18.63 7.76
CA ASN A 124 2.48 -18.59 8.22
C ASN A 124 2.59 -18.82 9.74
N LYS A 125 1.61 -18.36 10.53
CA LYS A 125 1.56 -18.63 11.98
C LYS A 125 1.33 -20.12 12.25
N MET A 126 0.43 -20.77 11.50
CA MET A 126 0.20 -22.20 11.65
C MET A 126 1.38 -23.05 11.15
N SER A 127 2.03 -22.65 10.06
CA SER A 127 3.17 -23.39 9.52
C SER A 127 4.37 -23.44 10.48
N LYS A 128 4.55 -22.43 11.33
CA LYS A 128 5.61 -22.40 12.36
C LYS A 128 5.46 -23.47 13.43
N LYS A 129 4.29 -24.09 13.56
CA LYS A 129 4.02 -25.19 14.50
C LYS A 129 4.32 -26.56 13.90
N LEU A 130 4.72 -26.61 12.63
CA LEU A 130 5.05 -27.82 11.91
C LEU A 130 6.56 -27.92 11.73
N ASP A 131 7.06 -29.13 11.46
CA ASP A 131 8.43 -29.32 11.00
C ASP A 131 8.65 -28.66 9.62
N SER A 132 9.91 -28.48 9.23
CA SER A 132 10.28 -27.73 8.02
C SER A 132 9.67 -28.31 6.74
N GLU A 133 9.60 -29.64 6.61
CA GLU A 133 9.07 -30.29 5.41
C GLU A 133 7.55 -30.16 5.36
N SER A 134 6.88 -30.51 6.46
CA SER A 134 5.42 -30.36 6.60
C SER A 134 4.97 -28.91 6.43
N SER A 135 5.75 -27.94 6.88
CA SER A 135 5.47 -26.50 6.72
C SER A 135 5.38 -26.10 5.24
N GLU A 136 6.30 -26.56 4.40
CA GLU A 136 6.31 -26.21 2.98
C GLU A 136 5.17 -26.90 2.21
N ILE A 137 4.90 -28.17 2.52
CA ILE A 137 3.74 -28.90 1.97
C ILE A 137 2.44 -28.18 2.35
N PHE A 138 2.26 -27.86 3.63
CA PHE A 138 1.10 -27.12 4.13
C PHE A 138 0.90 -25.78 3.42
N LYS A 139 1.98 -25.00 3.24
CA LYS A 139 1.92 -23.72 2.52
C LYS A 139 1.52 -23.90 1.06
N SER A 140 2.02 -24.94 0.40
CA SER A 140 1.69 -25.28 -0.98
C SER A 140 0.20 -25.62 -1.15
N ILE A 141 -0.35 -26.43 -0.24
CA ILE A 141 -1.78 -26.76 -0.22
C ILE A 141 -2.62 -25.50 0.04
N CYS A 142 -2.22 -24.65 0.99
CA CYS A 142 -2.90 -23.38 1.25
C CYS A 142 -2.90 -22.43 0.05
N ASN A 143 -1.80 -22.36 -0.71
CA ASN A 143 -1.76 -21.58 -1.95
C ASN A 143 -2.71 -22.17 -3.00
N SER A 144 -2.76 -23.50 -3.13
CA SER A 144 -3.69 -24.18 -4.02
C SER A 144 -5.15 -23.89 -3.67
N LEU A 145 -5.51 -23.91 -2.38
CA LEU A 145 -6.82 -23.51 -1.89
C LEU A 145 -7.14 -22.06 -2.25
N LEU A 146 -6.21 -21.13 -1.99
CA LEU A 146 -6.41 -19.70 -2.23
C LEU A 146 -6.56 -19.35 -3.70
N GLU A 147 -5.74 -19.97 -4.55
CA GLU A 147 -5.60 -19.61 -5.96
C GLU A 147 -6.52 -20.41 -6.90
N SER A 148 -7.20 -21.44 -6.39
CA SER A 148 -8.20 -22.21 -7.12
C SER A 148 -9.27 -21.30 -7.72
N THR A 149 -9.53 -21.47 -9.02
CA THR A 149 -10.51 -20.66 -9.77
C THR A 149 -11.85 -21.36 -10.00
N THR A 150 -11.95 -22.64 -9.62
CA THR A 150 -13.14 -23.50 -9.75
C THR A 150 -13.40 -24.21 -8.44
N SER A 151 -14.67 -24.55 -8.16
CA SER A 151 -15.02 -25.33 -6.96
C SER A 151 -14.30 -26.67 -6.94
N SER A 152 -14.30 -27.42 -8.04
CA SER A 152 -13.65 -28.75 -8.07
C SER A 152 -12.15 -28.69 -7.76
N ALA A 153 -11.41 -27.70 -8.27
CA ALA A 153 -9.99 -27.54 -7.93
C ALA A 153 -9.78 -27.18 -6.44
N TYR A 154 -10.70 -26.41 -5.87
CA TYR A 154 -10.70 -26.12 -4.44
C TYR A 154 -10.98 -27.38 -3.62
N ASP A 155 -11.99 -28.16 -4.00
CA ASP A 155 -12.40 -29.38 -3.31
C ASP A 155 -11.28 -30.43 -3.33
N GLU A 156 -10.57 -30.57 -4.46
CA GLU A 156 -9.35 -31.39 -4.56
C GLU A 156 -8.23 -30.90 -3.61
N ALA A 157 -7.99 -29.59 -3.56
CA ALA A 157 -7.00 -29.02 -2.65
C ALA A 157 -7.42 -29.17 -1.17
N LYS A 158 -8.72 -29.14 -0.88
CA LYS A 158 -9.27 -29.34 0.46
C LYS A 158 -9.12 -30.80 0.89
N SER A 159 -9.39 -31.76 0.00
CA SER A 159 -9.11 -33.18 0.25
C SER A 159 -7.65 -33.40 0.60
N LYS A 160 -6.72 -32.80 -0.16
CA LYS A 160 -5.27 -32.88 0.14
C LYS A 160 -4.92 -32.29 1.50
N MET A 161 -5.60 -31.22 1.93
CA MET A 161 -5.41 -30.67 3.29
C MET A 161 -5.89 -31.65 4.35
N ASP A 162 -7.03 -32.30 4.13
CA ASP A 162 -7.59 -33.25 5.09
C ASP A 162 -6.73 -34.51 5.20
N ASP A 163 -6.23 -35.03 4.07
CA ASP A 163 -5.27 -36.13 4.04
C ASP A 163 -3.97 -35.77 4.77
N PHE A 164 -3.45 -34.57 4.51
CA PHE A 164 -2.26 -34.05 5.18
C PHE A 164 -2.44 -33.95 6.70
N ILE A 165 -3.62 -33.54 7.18
CA ILE A 165 -3.93 -33.47 8.61
C ILE A 165 -4.05 -34.88 9.21
N ASN A 166 -4.76 -35.78 8.53
CA ASN A 166 -5.04 -37.14 9.02
C ASN A 166 -3.81 -38.05 9.04
N GLU A 167 -2.81 -37.76 8.22
CA GLU A 167 -1.55 -38.52 8.16
C GLU A 167 -0.82 -38.54 9.51
N LYS A 168 -0.88 -37.47 10.30
CA LYS A 168 -0.20 -37.38 11.59
C LYS A 168 -1.05 -36.69 12.65
N LYS A 169 -1.20 -37.34 13.81
CA LYS A 169 -1.96 -36.81 14.97
C LYS A 169 -1.47 -35.43 15.43
N GLU A 170 -0.18 -35.15 15.31
CA GLU A 170 0.40 -33.84 15.67
C GLU A 170 -0.15 -32.67 14.85
N ARG A 171 -0.82 -32.94 13.71
CA ARG A 171 -1.40 -31.94 12.80
C ARG A 171 -2.88 -31.65 13.07
N GLU A 172 -3.51 -32.36 14.00
CA GLU A 172 -4.94 -32.25 14.33
C GLU A 172 -5.37 -30.82 14.72
N PHE A 173 -4.45 -30.01 15.25
CA PHE A 173 -4.70 -28.61 15.57
C PHE A 173 -5.10 -27.76 14.34
N LEU A 174 -4.80 -28.22 13.12
CA LEU A 174 -5.17 -27.54 11.88
C LEU A 174 -6.63 -27.74 11.49
N THR A 175 -7.32 -28.77 12.01
CA THR A 175 -8.70 -29.11 11.65
C THR A 175 -9.65 -27.95 11.92
N SER A 176 -9.60 -27.39 13.12
CA SER A 176 -10.44 -26.24 13.50
C SER A 176 -10.07 -24.99 12.69
N TRP A 177 -8.78 -24.79 12.43
CA TRP A 177 -8.27 -23.67 11.64
C TRP A 177 -8.79 -23.71 10.20
N ILE A 178 -8.68 -24.85 9.50
CA ILE A 178 -9.15 -24.94 8.11
C ILE A 178 -10.67 -24.93 8.04
N SER A 179 -11.38 -25.55 9.00
CA SER A 179 -12.85 -25.49 9.08
C SER A 179 -13.33 -24.04 9.11
N TRP A 180 -12.72 -23.22 9.96
CA TRP A 180 -13.09 -21.80 10.09
C TRP A 180 -12.98 -21.02 8.77
N TRP A 181 -11.93 -21.28 7.98
CA TRP A 181 -11.76 -20.66 6.66
C TRP A 181 -12.70 -21.25 5.61
N ASN A 182 -12.96 -22.56 5.65
CA ASN A 182 -13.86 -23.23 4.74
C ASN A 182 -15.32 -22.74 4.88
N ASP A 183 -15.76 -22.50 6.11
CA ASP A 183 -17.08 -21.92 6.40
C ASP A 183 -17.22 -20.51 5.81
N ARG A 184 -16.10 -19.83 5.61
CA ARG A 184 -15.99 -18.46 5.08
C ARG A 184 -15.45 -18.41 3.65
N ARG A 185 -15.42 -19.55 2.94
CA ARG A 185 -14.80 -19.68 1.61
C ARG A 185 -15.31 -18.67 0.59
N GLY A 186 -16.60 -18.33 0.68
CA GLY A 186 -17.28 -17.35 -0.17
C GLY A 186 -16.68 -15.94 -0.13
N PHE A 187 -15.90 -15.60 0.90
CA PHE A 187 -15.32 -14.26 1.03
C PHE A 187 -13.85 -14.20 0.66
N ILE A 188 -13.13 -15.33 0.66
CA ILE A 188 -11.66 -15.33 0.59
C ILE A 188 -11.11 -16.10 -0.61
N PHE A 189 -11.59 -17.31 -0.87
CA PHE A 189 -11.00 -18.19 -1.87
C PHE A 189 -11.52 -17.85 -3.26
N ARG A 190 -10.62 -17.76 -4.24
CA ARG A 190 -10.93 -17.23 -5.59
C ARG A 190 -11.97 -18.06 -6.35
N ALA A 191 -12.20 -19.31 -5.95
CA ALA A 191 -13.22 -20.18 -6.51
C ALA A 191 -14.64 -19.69 -6.20
N PHE A 192 -14.84 -19.01 -5.07
CA PHE A 192 -16.15 -18.61 -4.55
C PHE A 192 -16.28 -17.10 -4.36
N ALA A 193 -15.18 -16.41 -4.04
CA ALA A 193 -15.18 -14.98 -3.80
C ALA A 193 -15.47 -14.16 -5.07
N PRO A 194 -15.91 -12.89 -4.93
CA PRO A 194 -16.26 -12.06 -6.07
C PRO A 194 -15.13 -11.98 -7.09
N LYS A 195 -15.46 -12.21 -8.36
CA LYS A 195 -14.48 -12.19 -9.45
C LYS A 195 -13.93 -10.77 -9.62
N GLN A 196 -12.63 -10.67 -9.90
CA GLN A 196 -11.92 -9.39 -10.08
C GLN A 196 -11.89 -8.49 -8.83
N ALA A 197 -12.25 -9.02 -7.65
CA ALA A 197 -12.10 -8.29 -6.40
C ALA A 197 -10.62 -8.06 -6.04
N PRO A 198 -10.31 -7.00 -5.28
CA PRO A 198 -8.97 -6.78 -4.74
C PRO A 198 -8.47 -7.99 -3.93
N GLN A 199 -7.18 -8.29 -4.04
CA GLN A 199 -6.56 -9.36 -3.26
C GLN A 199 -6.24 -8.92 -1.82
N MET A 200 -6.12 -7.63 -1.57
CA MET A 200 -5.69 -7.10 -0.27
C MET A 200 -6.53 -5.89 0.08
N ASN A 201 -6.86 -5.76 1.36
CA ASN A 201 -7.41 -4.54 1.91
C ASN A 201 -6.35 -3.43 1.81
N GLN A 202 -6.71 -2.30 1.21
CA GLN A 202 -5.79 -1.19 0.96
C GLN A 202 -6.01 -0.01 1.90
N ALA A 203 -6.93 -0.12 2.87
CA ALA A 203 -7.10 0.88 3.93
C ALA A 203 -5.79 1.09 4.72
N GLU A 204 -4.98 0.05 4.88
CA GLU A 204 -3.65 0.13 5.51
C GLU A 204 -2.70 1.11 4.83
N VAL A 205 -2.91 1.46 3.55
CA VAL A 205 -2.13 2.50 2.87
C VAL A 205 -2.40 3.87 3.48
N ILE A 206 -3.67 4.17 3.80
CA ILE A 206 -4.05 5.39 4.51
C ILE A 206 -3.48 5.37 5.93
N HIS A 207 -3.61 4.24 6.62
CA HIS A 207 -3.09 4.06 7.97
C HIS A 207 -1.58 4.27 8.05
N ALA A 208 -0.81 3.78 7.07
CA ALA A 208 0.62 4.00 6.97
C ALA A 208 0.94 5.47 6.71
N GLY A 209 0.17 6.14 5.85
CA GLY A 209 0.28 7.58 5.59
C GLY A 209 0.16 8.40 6.88
N TRP A 210 -0.88 8.13 7.68
CA TRP A 210 -1.06 8.76 9.00
C TRP A 210 0.11 8.49 9.94
N ALA A 211 0.58 7.25 10.02
CA ALA A 211 1.72 6.89 10.89
C ALA A 211 3.04 7.55 10.48
N HIS A 212 3.17 8.04 9.25
CA HIS A 212 4.34 8.77 8.79
C HIS A 212 4.28 10.28 9.05
N ARG A 213 3.08 10.85 9.09
CA ARG A 213 2.86 12.30 9.14
C ARG A 213 2.39 12.77 10.52
N ASP A 214 1.53 11.99 11.17
CA ASP A 214 0.89 12.36 12.42
C ASP A 214 1.56 11.62 13.60
N LEU A 215 1.48 12.20 14.80
CA LEU A 215 1.95 11.55 16.03
C LEU A 215 0.99 10.42 16.41
N PRO A 216 1.48 9.33 17.05
CA PRO A 216 0.60 8.30 17.60
C PRO A 216 -0.19 8.83 18.80
N ASN A 217 -1.37 8.24 19.06
CA ASN A 217 -2.24 8.56 20.20
C ASN A 217 -2.68 10.03 20.30
N LEU A 218 -3.13 10.59 19.18
CA LEU A 218 -3.75 11.91 19.11
C LEU A 218 -4.94 12.04 20.07
N SER A 219 -5.23 13.27 20.50
CA SER A 219 -6.55 13.57 21.07
C SER A 219 -7.63 13.47 19.99
N LEU A 220 -8.90 13.32 20.38
CA LEU A 220 -10.01 13.34 19.41
C LEU A 220 -10.05 14.64 18.58
N LEU A 221 -9.75 15.78 19.22
CA LEU A 221 -9.74 17.07 18.55
C LEU A 221 -8.61 17.14 17.51
N ASP A 222 -7.40 16.70 17.86
CA ASP A 222 -6.27 16.68 16.93
C ASP A 222 -6.51 15.69 15.78
N GLY A 223 -7.12 14.54 16.07
CA GLY A 223 -7.54 13.56 15.06
C GLY A 223 -8.54 14.15 14.08
N CYS A 224 -9.59 14.82 14.59
CA CYS A 224 -10.58 15.49 13.77
C CYS A 224 -9.96 16.63 12.93
N GLN A 225 -9.09 17.44 13.51
CA GLN A 225 -8.36 18.49 12.79
C GLN A 225 -7.49 17.91 11.67
N ALA A 226 -6.80 16.79 11.92
CA ALA A 226 -6.00 16.08 10.92
C ALA A 226 -6.86 15.56 9.76
N ASP A 227 -8.05 15.01 10.06
CA ASP A 227 -8.99 14.54 9.04
C ASP A 227 -9.54 15.68 8.18
N VAL A 228 -9.91 16.81 8.78
CA VAL A 228 -10.36 18.01 8.05
C VAL A 228 -9.24 18.56 7.17
N ARG A 229 -8.01 18.66 7.69
CA ARG A 229 -6.83 19.07 6.91
C ARG A 229 -6.63 18.16 5.69
N ASP A 230 -6.70 16.85 5.88
CA ASP A 230 -6.51 15.88 4.81
C ASP A 230 -7.61 15.99 3.73
N ALA A 231 -8.87 16.20 4.14
CA ALA A 231 -9.98 16.43 3.23
C ALA A 231 -9.80 17.72 2.39
N VAL A 232 -9.49 18.84 3.05
CA VAL A 232 -9.25 20.13 2.36
C VAL A 232 -8.04 20.06 1.42
N THR A 233 -6.96 19.41 1.86
CA THR A 233 -5.77 19.21 1.01
C THR A 233 -6.12 18.40 -0.22
N LEU A 234 -6.96 17.38 -0.06
CA LEU A 234 -7.39 16.56 -1.18
C LEU A 234 -8.23 17.35 -2.20
N ASP A 235 -9.12 18.23 -1.75
CA ASP A 235 -9.90 19.09 -2.66
C ASP A 235 -8.97 19.99 -3.49
N VAL A 236 -7.97 20.61 -2.85
CA VAL A 236 -6.96 21.42 -3.54
C VAL A 236 -6.16 20.59 -4.56
N GLU A 237 -5.80 19.35 -4.21
CA GLU A 237 -5.11 18.44 -5.13
C GLU A 237 -5.98 18.02 -6.32
N ILE A 238 -7.29 17.79 -6.11
CA ILE A 238 -8.24 17.49 -7.19
C ILE A 238 -8.27 18.66 -8.17
N GLU A 239 -8.46 19.89 -7.68
CA GLU A 239 -8.47 21.08 -8.54
C GLU A 239 -7.14 21.27 -9.27
N ALA A 240 -6.01 21.07 -8.58
CA ALA A 240 -4.69 21.20 -9.19
C ALA A 240 -4.48 20.17 -10.31
N TYR A 241 -5.00 18.95 -10.13
CA TYR A 241 -4.99 17.91 -11.14
C TYR A 241 -5.89 18.27 -12.33
N GLU A 242 -7.10 18.77 -12.09
CA GLU A 242 -8.03 19.24 -13.13
C GLU A 242 -7.44 20.40 -13.94
N ARG A 243 -6.66 21.29 -13.31
CA ARG A 243 -5.91 22.37 -13.97
C ARG A 243 -4.63 21.88 -14.69
N GLY A 244 -4.28 20.60 -14.60
CA GLY A 244 -3.06 20.04 -15.19
C GLY A 244 -1.76 20.46 -14.50
N THR A 245 -1.85 21.06 -13.31
CA THR A 245 -0.70 21.56 -12.53
C THR A 245 -0.12 20.51 -11.57
N ALA A 246 -0.88 19.45 -11.28
CA ALA A 246 -0.43 18.32 -10.46
C ALA A 246 -0.41 17.03 -11.27
N SER A 247 0.59 16.18 -11.03
CA SER A 247 0.73 14.87 -11.71
C SER A 247 0.01 13.72 -10.98
N GLY A 248 -0.56 13.98 -9.80
CA GLY A 248 -1.17 12.99 -8.93
C GLY A 248 -0.14 12.07 -8.25
N GLY A 249 -0.62 10.93 -7.76
CA GLY A 249 0.17 9.90 -7.11
C GLY A 249 0.93 8.97 -8.08
N THR A 250 1.70 8.06 -7.51
CA THR A 250 2.55 7.11 -8.25
C THR A 250 1.90 5.74 -8.48
N GLY A 251 0.69 5.51 -7.97
CA GLY A 251 -0.03 4.25 -8.13
C GLY A 251 -0.37 3.92 -9.58
N PRO A 252 -0.93 2.72 -9.87
CA PRO A 252 -1.35 2.36 -11.22
C PRO A 252 -2.40 3.32 -11.78
N SER A 253 -2.18 3.88 -12.98
CA SER A 253 -3.21 4.65 -13.66
C SER A 253 -4.38 3.76 -14.12
N HIS A 254 -5.48 4.39 -14.53
CA HIS A 254 -6.60 3.66 -15.13
C HIS A 254 -6.15 2.82 -16.35
N SER A 255 -5.33 3.39 -17.25
CA SER A 255 -4.84 2.68 -18.44
C SER A 255 -3.90 1.53 -18.08
N ASP A 256 -3.04 1.69 -17.06
CA ASP A 256 -2.20 0.59 -16.56
C ASP A 256 -3.04 -0.56 -16.03
N ARG A 257 -4.11 -0.25 -15.29
CA ARG A 257 -5.03 -1.26 -14.76
C ARG A 257 -5.81 -1.98 -15.85
N GLN A 258 -6.30 -1.26 -16.85
CA GLN A 258 -6.97 -1.88 -18.01
C GLN A 258 -6.02 -2.79 -18.79
N ARG A 259 -4.78 -2.35 -19.02
CA ARG A 259 -3.73 -3.19 -19.63
C ARG A 259 -3.45 -4.45 -18.81
N LYS A 260 -3.37 -4.33 -17.48
CA LYS A 260 -3.19 -5.47 -16.58
C LYS A 260 -4.37 -6.45 -16.65
N LYS A 261 -5.62 -5.95 -16.58
CA LYS A 261 -6.84 -6.76 -16.72
C LYS A 261 -6.83 -7.53 -18.05
N HIS A 262 -6.52 -6.87 -19.16
CA HIS A 262 -6.42 -7.50 -20.48
C HIS A 262 -5.35 -8.60 -20.51
N ASN A 263 -4.16 -8.35 -19.96
CA ASN A 263 -3.09 -9.34 -19.88
C ASN A 263 -3.49 -10.56 -19.03
N GLU A 264 -4.23 -10.36 -17.94
CA GLU A 264 -4.76 -11.44 -17.11
C GLU A 264 -5.82 -12.27 -17.85
N GLN A 265 -6.70 -11.64 -18.63
CA GLN A 265 -7.65 -12.33 -19.50
C GLN A 265 -6.92 -13.19 -20.55
N LEU A 266 -5.88 -12.67 -21.19
CA LEU A 266 -5.06 -13.42 -22.14
C LEU A 266 -4.37 -14.63 -21.48
N LYS A 267 -3.83 -14.46 -20.27
CA LYS A 267 -3.24 -15.56 -19.50
C LYS A 267 -4.28 -16.64 -19.18
N ARG A 268 -5.49 -16.23 -18.76
CA ARG A 268 -6.59 -17.15 -18.48
C ARG A 268 -7.05 -17.90 -19.72
N ALA A 269 -7.21 -17.21 -20.85
CA ALA A 269 -7.56 -17.81 -22.13
C ALA A 269 -6.50 -18.86 -22.56
N LYS A 270 -5.21 -18.54 -22.41
CA LYS A 270 -4.12 -19.49 -22.67
C LYS A 270 -4.17 -20.71 -21.76
N LYS A 271 -4.47 -20.54 -20.47
CA LYS A 271 -4.62 -21.65 -19.51
C LYS A 271 -5.79 -22.55 -19.90
N LEU A 272 -6.97 -21.97 -20.14
CA LEU A 272 -8.14 -22.70 -20.60
C LEU A 272 -7.87 -23.48 -21.90
N GLY A 273 -7.16 -22.88 -22.85
CA GLY A 273 -6.74 -23.57 -24.07
C GLY A 273 -5.83 -24.77 -23.81
N LYS A 274 -4.91 -24.69 -22.83
CA LYS A 274 -4.09 -25.84 -22.42
C LYS A 274 -4.92 -26.92 -21.73
N ASP A 275 -5.85 -26.52 -20.87
CA ASP A 275 -6.69 -27.44 -20.10
C ASP A 275 -7.70 -28.18 -21.01
N MET A 276 -8.21 -27.52 -22.05
CA MET A 276 -9.08 -28.12 -23.08
C MET A 276 -8.33 -29.06 -24.04
N PHE A 277 -7.01 -28.86 -24.19
CA PHE A 277 -6.15 -29.61 -25.10
C PHE A 277 -4.87 -30.05 -24.36
N PRO A 278 -4.97 -30.95 -23.37
CA PRO A 278 -3.80 -31.43 -22.66
C PRO A 278 -2.85 -32.09 -23.66
N LYS A 279 -1.60 -31.63 -23.69
CA LYS A 279 -0.57 -32.08 -24.65
C LYS A 279 -0.24 -33.58 -24.57
N ASN A 280 -0.80 -34.29 -23.58
CA ASN A 280 -0.58 -35.71 -23.32
C ASN A 280 -1.89 -36.52 -23.36
N LYS A 281 -2.75 -36.31 -24.36
CA LYS A 281 -3.46 -37.47 -24.95
C LYS A 281 -2.63 -37.91 -26.15
N GLY A 282 -1.65 -38.76 -25.89
CA GLY A 282 -0.93 -39.47 -26.94
C GLY A 282 -1.93 -40.19 -27.84
N GLU A 283 -1.71 -40.10 -29.14
CA GLU A 283 -2.16 -41.02 -30.21
C GLU A 283 -3.63 -41.45 -30.34
N ASP A 284 -4.54 -41.09 -29.43
CA ASP A 284 -5.98 -41.17 -29.66
C ASP A 284 -6.48 -39.80 -30.12
N GLY A 285 -6.28 -39.56 -31.41
CA GLY A 285 -6.97 -38.50 -32.12
C GLY A 285 -8.46 -38.54 -31.77
N ARG A 286 -9.05 -37.36 -31.53
CA ARG A 286 -10.49 -37.18 -31.34
C ARG A 286 -11.23 -38.06 -32.36
N LYS A 287 -11.81 -39.18 -31.90
CA LYS A 287 -12.61 -40.05 -32.77
C LYS A 287 -13.86 -39.25 -33.12
N ILE A 288 -13.91 -38.74 -34.34
CA ILE A 288 -15.14 -38.19 -34.93
C ILE A 288 -16.14 -39.35 -34.94
N ASP A 289 -17.34 -39.11 -34.42
CA ASP A 289 -18.43 -40.10 -34.50
C ASP A 289 -18.53 -40.60 -35.96
N PRO A 290 -18.46 -41.92 -36.20
CA PRO A 290 -18.59 -42.49 -37.54
C PRO A 290 -19.82 -41.99 -38.31
N LYS A 291 -20.90 -41.60 -37.61
CA LYS A 291 -22.16 -41.08 -38.16
C LYS A 291 -22.16 -39.56 -38.38
N SER A 292 -21.11 -38.84 -38.02
CA SER A 292 -21.05 -37.39 -38.20
C SER A 292 -20.88 -37.01 -39.68
N ALA A 293 -21.79 -36.18 -40.20
CA ALA A 293 -21.80 -35.70 -41.58
C ALA A 293 -20.73 -34.63 -41.88
N HIS A 294 -20.14 -34.01 -40.85
CA HIS A 294 -19.07 -33.02 -41.00
C HIS A 294 -17.71 -33.64 -40.73
N ARG A 295 -17.04 -34.08 -41.80
CA ARG A 295 -15.66 -34.56 -41.75
C ARG A 295 -14.71 -33.49 -42.32
N PRO A 296 -13.61 -33.15 -41.63
CA PRO A 296 -12.58 -32.31 -42.23
C PRO A 296 -11.98 -33.02 -43.45
N GLN A 297 -11.88 -32.33 -44.58
CA GLN A 297 -11.26 -32.89 -45.79
C GLN A 297 -9.82 -33.30 -45.47
N LYS A 298 -9.47 -34.55 -45.77
CA LYS A 298 -8.07 -35.04 -45.67
C LYS A 298 -7.20 -34.10 -46.50
N LYS A 299 -6.20 -33.45 -45.87
CA LYS A 299 -5.16 -32.76 -46.63
C LYS A 299 -4.46 -33.81 -47.50
N CYS A 300 -4.68 -33.74 -48.82
CA CYS A 300 -3.87 -34.47 -49.78
C CYS A 300 -2.41 -34.04 -49.59
N SER A 301 -1.55 -34.98 -49.24
CA SER A 301 -0.10 -34.81 -49.29
C SER A 301 0.30 -34.58 -50.74
N SER A 302 0.49 -33.33 -51.15
CA SER A 302 1.10 -33.03 -52.44
C SER A 302 2.58 -33.41 -52.38
N LYS A 303 2.91 -34.58 -52.93
CA LYS A 303 4.25 -34.89 -53.43
C LYS A 303 4.57 -33.85 -54.50
N GLN A 304 5.48 -32.92 -54.23
CA GLN A 304 6.14 -32.18 -55.30
C GLN A 304 7.43 -32.90 -55.69
N ASN A 305 7.46 -33.28 -56.97
CA ASN A 305 8.52 -33.99 -57.67
C ASN A 305 9.85 -33.23 -57.65
N LYS A 306 10.94 -34.00 -57.51
CA LYS A 306 12.28 -33.64 -57.99
C LYS A 306 12.30 -33.75 -59.52
N GLY A 307 12.85 -32.74 -60.21
CA GLY A 307 13.14 -32.79 -61.65
C GLY A 307 13.90 -31.56 -62.18
N ASN A 308 15.23 -31.62 -62.09
CA ASN A 308 16.33 -30.97 -62.84
C ASN A 308 16.08 -29.80 -63.85
N ARG A 309 16.86 -28.69 -63.75
CA ARG A 309 18.05 -28.37 -64.59
C ARG A 309 18.62 -26.94 -64.36
N THR A 310 19.86 -26.90 -63.86
CA THR A 310 21.06 -26.06 -64.16
C THR A 310 21.01 -24.57 -64.58
N ASN A 311 21.79 -23.78 -63.80
CA ASN A 311 22.72 -22.67 -64.09
C ASN A 311 22.30 -21.46 -64.95
N GLU A 312 22.34 -20.24 -64.39
CA GLU A 312 23.41 -19.26 -64.64
C GLU A 312 23.29 -17.99 -63.77
N THR A 313 24.45 -17.34 -63.65
CA THR A 313 24.95 -16.23 -62.83
C THR A 313 24.26 -14.87 -63.10
N VAL A 314 24.33 -13.92 -62.16
CA VAL A 314 24.85 -12.53 -62.33
C VAL A 314 24.55 -11.67 -61.08
N GLU A 315 25.64 -11.29 -60.42
CA GLU A 315 26.00 -10.07 -59.66
C GLU A 315 24.97 -9.23 -58.88
N LYS A 316 25.35 -8.93 -57.62
CA LYS A 316 24.92 -7.70 -56.93
C LYS A 316 26.13 -7.08 -56.18
N PRO A 317 26.36 -5.75 -56.24
CA PRO A 317 27.64 -5.16 -55.84
C PRO A 317 27.76 -4.93 -54.32
N THR A 318 28.88 -5.42 -53.78
CA THR A 318 29.87 -4.85 -52.86
C THR A 318 29.61 -3.46 -52.22
N SER A 319 29.40 -3.47 -50.89
CA SER A 319 30.18 -2.81 -49.78
C SER A 319 30.54 -1.30 -49.83
N PRO A 320 30.82 -0.60 -48.68
CA PRO A 320 31.52 -1.18 -47.53
C PRO A 320 31.08 -0.79 -46.10
N ALA A 321 31.49 -1.70 -45.21
CA ALA A 321 31.63 -1.52 -43.78
C ALA A 321 32.86 -0.66 -43.45
N ILE A 322 32.77 0.09 -42.34
CA ILE A 322 33.94 0.56 -41.59
C ILE A 322 33.96 -0.21 -40.26
N THR A 323 35.06 -0.93 -40.04
CA THR A 323 35.40 -1.65 -38.80
C THR A 323 36.43 -0.84 -38.04
N VAL A 324 36.25 -0.60 -36.73
CA VAL A 324 37.36 -0.34 -35.79
C VAL A 324 37.07 -1.04 -34.44
N THR A 325 37.77 -2.16 -34.26
CA THR A 325 38.38 -2.77 -33.07
C THR A 325 37.84 -2.48 -31.65
N ARG A 326 37.55 -3.58 -30.92
CA ARG A 326 37.42 -3.65 -29.46
C ARG A 326 38.63 -4.40 -28.88
N PRO A 327 39.34 -3.89 -27.86
CA PRO A 327 40.38 -4.66 -27.18
C PRO A 327 39.80 -5.52 -26.05
N SER A 328 40.47 -6.65 -25.88
CA SER A 328 40.32 -7.71 -24.89
C SER A 328 40.79 -7.28 -23.50
N GLY A 329 40.17 -7.82 -22.44
CA GLY A 329 40.76 -7.76 -21.09
C GLY A 329 39.81 -8.23 -19.98
N GLY A 330 40.27 -9.23 -19.20
CA GLY A 330 39.94 -9.36 -17.78
C GLY A 330 38.82 -10.33 -17.38
N SER A 331 39.17 -11.61 -17.24
CA SER A 331 38.45 -12.56 -16.39
C SER A 331 38.68 -12.18 -14.91
N PHE A 332 37.62 -11.91 -14.16
CA PHE A 332 37.65 -11.88 -12.70
C PHE A 332 36.57 -12.82 -12.15
N GLN A 333 37.01 -13.93 -11.55
CA GLN A 333 36.20 -14.71 -10.63
C GLN A 333 36.19 -14.04 -9.25
N PRO A 334 35.05 -13.99 -8.55
CA PRO A 334 35.05 -13.79 -7.11
C PRO A 334 35.08 -15.15 -6.41
N VAL A 335 36.18 -15.37 -5.71
CA VAL A 335 36.36 -16.42 -4.69
C VAL A 335 35.33 -16.23 -3.58
N LEU A 336 34.57 -17.28 -3.25
CA LEU A 336 33.78 -17.37 -2.02
C LEU A 336 34.72 -17.55 -0.81
N PRO A 337 34.54 -16.78 0.27
CA PRO A 337 34.90 -17.23 1.60
C PRO A 337 33.68 -17.90 2.25
N GLN A 338 33.81 -19.19 2.58
CA GLN A 338 32.95 -19.86 3.54
C GLN A 338 33.11 -19.18 4.91
N ILE A 339 32.01 -18.73 5.51
CA ILE A 339 31.94 -18.43 6.93
C ILE A 339 30.77 -19.23 7.52
N GLN A 340 31.12 -20.09 8.48
CA GLN A 340 30.21 -20.93 9.25
C GLN A 340 29.24 -20.06 10.06
N HIS A 341 27.94 -20.25 9.87
CA HIS A 341 26.91 -19.73 10.77
C HIS A 341 26.80 -20.62 12.00
N ASN A 342 27.32 -20.15 13.13
CA ASN A 342 26.82 -20.54 14.46
C ASN A 342 25.93 -19.40 14.94
N LEU A 343 24.61 -19.60 14.88
CA LEU A 343 23.62 -18.70 15.47
C LEU A 343 22.79 -19.48 16.50
N THR A 344 23.10 -19.25 17.77
CA THR A 344 22.19 -19.44 18.90
C THR A 344 21.07 -18.40 18.84
N PRO A 345 19.78 -18.78 18.94
CA PRO A 345 18.68 -17.82 18.98
C PRO A 345 18.36 -17.39 20.41
N SER A 346 18.49 -16.09 20.70
CA SER A 346 17.85 -15.45 21.84
C SER A 346 16.40 -15.09 21.48
N SER A 347 15.49 -15.69 22.23
CA SER A 347 14.05 -15.56 22.18
C SER A 347 13.59 -14.21 22.76
N THR A 348 12.55 -13.62 22.18
CA THR A 348 11.68 -12.70 22.92
C THR A 348 10.23 -13.01 22.58
N SER A 349 9.58 -13.62 23.56
CA SER A 349 8.19 -14.02 23.63
C SER A 349 7.25 -12.82 23.72
N CYS A 350 6.15 -12.83 22.95
CA CYS A 350 4.96 -12.05 23.27
C CYS A 350 3.84 -13.02 23.69
N SER A 351 3.32 -12.75 24.88
CA SER A 351 2.44 -13.60 25.66
C SER A 351 1.03 -13.76 25.07
N SER A 352 0.50 -14.94 25.38
CA SER A 352 -0.81 -15.54 25.12
C SER A 352 -2.02 -14.78 25.67
N TYR A 353 -3.15 -14.91 24.95
CA TYR A 353 -4.47 -14.99 25.58
C TYR A 353 -5.07 -16.37 25.29
N SER A 354 -5.38 -17.06 26.38
CA SER A 354 -6.04 -18.36 26.47
C SER A 354 -7.54 -18.11 26.61
N THR A 355 -8.36 -18.61 25.69
CA THR A 355 -9.82 -18.57 25.82
C THR A 355 -10.27 -19.87 26.45
N GLN A 356 -10.66 -19.83 27.73
CA GLN A 356 -11.34 -20.96 28.36
C GLN A 356 -12.81 -21.00 27.94
N VAL A 357 -13.23 -22.21 27.61
CA VAL A 357 -14.60 -22.64 27.33
C VAL A 357 -15.27 -23.01 28.66
N ILE A 358 -16.47 -22.51 28.94
CA ILE A 358 -17.37 -23.10 29.95
C ILE A 358 -18.79 -23.18 29.34
N PRO A 359 -19.55 -24.27 29.57
CA PRO A 359 -20.74 -24.64 28.81
C PRO A 359 -22.04 -24.03 29.38
N THR A 360 -23.03 -23.94 28.50
CA THR A 360 -24.43 -23.61 28.76
C THR A 360 -25.21 -24.80 29.32
N THR A 361 -25.91 -24.59 30.44
CA THR A 361 -27.16 -25.29 30.78
C THR A 361 -28.11 -24.31 31.46
N GLY A 362 -29.37 -24.30 31.00
CA GLY A 362 -30.39 -23.37 31.46
C GLY A 362 -31.29 -23.91 32.56
N ARG A 363 -32.05 -23.01 33.19
CA ARG A 363 -33.48 -23.19 33.50
C ARG A 363 -34.10 -21.91 34.06
N SER A 364 -35.39 -21.79 33.75
CA SER A 364 -36.34 -20.71 34.00
C SER A 364 -36.52 -20.29 35.46
N ALA A 365 -36.90 -19.03 35.66
CA ALA A 365 -37.89 -18.63 36.67
C ALA A 365 -38.62 -17.34 36.25
N ILE A 366 -39.92 -17.36 36.52
CA ILE A 366 -40.98 -16.40 36.20
C ILE A 366 -41.06 -15.33 37.31
N ALA A 367 -41.72 -14.19 36.99
CA ALA A 367 -42.38 -13.19 37.86
C ALA A 367 -41.62 -11.87 38.05
N ALA A 368 -42.26 -10.71 38.21
CA ALA A 368 -43.56 -10.16 37.81
C ALA A 368 -43.49 -8.65 38.13
N VAL A 369 -44.13 -7.85 37.28
CA VAL A 369 -44.87 -6.60 37.55
C VAL A 369 -44.35 -5.60 38.62
N SER A 370 -44.06 -4.36 38.18
CA SER A 370 -44.73 -3.18 38.77
C SER A 370 -44.69 -1.95 37.83
N THR A 371 -45.89 -1.49 37.51
CA THR A 371 -46.32 -0.22 36.89
C THR A 371 -46.00 0.99 37.80
N ALA A 372 -45.34 2.05 37.30
CA ALA A 372 -45.88 3.37 36.85
C ALA A 372 -46.15 4.40 37.99
N PRO A 373 -46.42 5.71 37.78
CA PRO A 373 -45.96 6.72 36.77
C PRO A 373 -45.75 8.17 37.35
N MET A 374 -45.61 9.18 36.45
CA MET A 374 -45.95 10.64 36.58
C MET A 374 -44.91 11.58 37.24
N LEU A 375 -44.72 12.88 36.91
CA LEU A 375 -45.18 13.87 35.90
C LEU A 375 -44.38 15.18 36.14
N GLY A 376 -44.31 16.09 35.14
CA GLY A 376 -44.13 17.54 35.32
C GLY A 376 -42.91 18.14 34.58
N THR A 377 -43.03 18.67 33.35
CA THR A 377 -43.32 20.10 32.97
C THR A 377 -42.22 21.08 33.44
N ASN A 378 -41.66 22.04 32.68
CA ASN A 378 -42.02 22.73 31.45
C ASN A 378 -40.78 23.53 30.88
N PRO A 379 -40.90 24.26 29.74
CA PRO A 379 -39.82 24.54 28.78
C PRO A 379 -39.24 25.97 28.84
N CYS A 380 -38.18 26.26 28.06
CA CYS A 380 -37.87 27.63 27.66
C CYS A 380 -37.27 27.76 26.25
N SER A 381 -37.73 28.82 25.57
CA SER A 381 -37.64 29.21 24.15
C SER A 381 -36.28 29.24 23.44
N VAL A 382 -36.34 28.75 22.20
CA VAL A 382 -35.91 29.36 20.92
C VAL A 382 -35.11 30.68 20.98
N ARG A 383 -33.90 30.65 20.38
CA ARG A 383 -33.42 31.75 19.53
C ARG A 383 -32.74 31.19 18.27
N SER A 384 -33.29 31.59 17.14
CA SER A 384 -32.74 31.43 15.79
C SER A 384 -31.65 32.48 15.56
N VAL A 385 -30.52 32.11 14.96
CA VAL A 385 -29.56 33.05 14.37
C VAL A 385 -29.12 32.51 13.00
N VAL A 386 -29.37 33.32 11.98
CA VAL A 386 -29.04 33.19 10.55
C VAL A 386 -27.53 33.39 10.33
N PRO A 387 -26.90 32.78 9.31
CA PRO A 387 -25.44 32.78 9.12
C PRO A 387 -24.90 34.13 8.66
N MET A 388 -23.76 34.57 9.23
CA MET A 388 -22.98 35.68 8.70
C MET A 388 -21.90 35.20 7.72
N ASN A 389 -21.91 35.88 6.58
CA ASN A 389 -21.01 35.80 5.45
C ASN A 389 -19.70 36.52 5.78
N LEU A 390 -18.55 35.85 5.75
CA LEU A 390 -17.25 36.46 6.05
C LEU A 390 -16.46 36.64 4.75
N SER A 391 -16.81 37.69 4.02
CA SER A 391 -15.94 38.32 3.03
C SER A 391 -15.77 39.78 3.44
N GLN A 392 -14.53 40.27 3.33
CA GLN A 392 -14.07 41.64 3.60
C GLN A 392 -13.86 42.01 5.06
N LEU A 393 -12.59 42.00 5.50
CA LEU A 393 -11.88 43.16 6.04
C LEU A 393 -10.49 42.72 6.50
N PHE A 394 -9.45 43.23 5.85
CA PHE A 394 -8.25 43.86 6.46
C PHE A 394 -7.27 44.19 5.33
N GLN A 395 -7.48 45.36 4.71
CA GLN A 395 -6.41 46.19 4.20
C GLN A 395 -5.94 47.09 5.34
N ALA A 396 -4.67 47.02 5.69
CA ALA A 396 -3.96 48.08 6.40
C ALA A 396 -2.53 48.14 5.85
N SER A 397 -2.29 49.17 5.04
CA SER A 397 -1.01 49.68 4.57
C SER A 397 -0.38 50.58 5.64
N VAL A 398 0.96 50.63 5.78
CA VAL A 398 1.89 51.82 5.70
C VAL A 398 3.38 51.30 5.73
N PRO A 399 4.46 52.11 5.49
CA PRO A 399 5.11 52.37 4.20
C PRO A 399 6.61 52.01 4.07
N GLY A 400 7.09 51.96 2.82
CA GLY A 400 8.28 52.69 2.36
C GLY A 400 9.69 52.21 2.74
N MET A 401 10.35 51.47 1.85
CA MET A 401 11.72 51.79 1.41
C MET A 401 11.86 51.50 -0.08
N SER A 402 12.13 52.57 -0.80
CA SER A 402 12.47 52.64 -2.22
C SER A 402 13.85 52.03 -2.49
N ASN A 403 13.96 51.27 -3.57
CA ASN A 403 15.02 51.46 -4.56
C ASN A 403 14.56 50.90 -5.91
N GLN A 404 14.21 51.82 -6.81
CA GLN A 404 14.18 51.57 -8.24
C GLN A 404 15.63 51.55 -8.73
N THR A 405 16.03 50.47 -9.41
CA THR A 405 17.10 50.53 -10.40
C THR A 405 16.51 50.04 -11.72
N LEU A 406 16.50 50.96 -12.68
CA LEU A 406 16.00 50.80 -14.04
C LEU A 406 17.03 50.08 -14.93
N MET A 407 16.54 49.37 -15.95
CA MET A 407 17.24 48.82 -17.13
C MET A 407 18.06 47.53 -16.84
N SER A 408 17.82 46.39 -17.49
CA SER A 408 17.81 46.22 -18.94
C SER A 408 17.12 44.91 -19.35
N ASN A 409 16.28 44.96 -20.37
CA ASN A 409 15.84 43.79 -21.12
C ASN A 409 17.03 43.19 -21.86
N THR A 410 17.58 42.10 -21.33
CA THR A 410 18.33 41.13 -22.13
C THR A 410 17.75 39.76 -21.83
N ASN A 411 17.12 39.16 -22.85
CA ASN A 411 16.79 37.74 -22.89
C ASN A 411 18.11 36.95 -22.89
N VAL A 412 18.69 36.77 -21.70
CA VAL A 412 19.72 35.77 -21.46
C VAL A 412 18.99 34.58 -20.88
N SER A 413 18.99 33.47 -21.64
CA SER A 413 18.63 32.16 -21.14
C SER A 413 19.48 31.86 -19.91
N VAL A 414 18.92 32.07 -18.71
CA VAL A 414 19.51 31.62 -17.47
C VAL A 414 19.43 30.10 -17.51
N GLN A 415 20.52 29.46 -17.93
CA GLN A 415 20.73 28.04 -17.65
C GLN A 415 20.60 27.89 -16.13
N SER A 416 19.48 27.30 -15.68
CA SER A 416 19.24 27.07 -14.26
C SER A 416 20.42 26.26 -13.71
N LEU A 417 21.19 26.84 -12.79
CA LEU A 417 22.28 26.13 -12.14
C LEU A 417 21.74 24.82 -11.54
N PRO A 418 22.42 23.68 -11.75
CA PRO A 418 22.00 22.41 -11.18
C PRO A 418 21.92 22.53 -9.65
N TRP A 419 20.80 22.08 -9.06
CA TRP A 419 20.61 22.11 -7.62
C TRP A 419 21.75 21.38 -6.89
N HIS A 420 22.29 22.03 -5.85
CA HIS A 420 23.14 21.42 -4.84
C HIS A 420 22.56 21.68 -3.46
N SER A 421 22.90 20.86 -2.46
CA SER A 421 22.25 20.92 -1.15
C SER A 421 22.47 22.25 -0.41
N GLY A 422 23.47 23.05 -0.82
CA GLY A 422 23.70 24.40 -0.28
C GLY A 422 22.65 25.43 -0.71
N MET A 423 21.79 25.11 -1.67
CA MET A 423 20.63 25.94 -2.03
C MET A 423 19.42 25.70 -1.12
N SER A 424 19.50 24.70 -0.22
CA SER A 424 18.45 24.47 0.77
C SER A 424 18.45 25.60 1.82
N PRO A 425 17.27 26.11 2.23
CA PRO A 425 17.19 27.12 3.27
C PRO A 425 17.40 26.54 4.68
N HIS A 426 17.56 25.22 4.81
CA HIS A 426 17.62 24.55 6.11
C HIS A 426 19.06 24.38 6.60
N PRO A 427 19.32 24.56 7.90
CA PRO A 427 20.64 24.36 8.46
C PRO A 427 21.04 22.87 8.50
N TYR A 428 22.33 22.63 8.63
CA TYR A 428 22.88 21.33 9.00
C TYR A 428 22.82 21.18 10.51
N GLU A 429 22.31 20.06 10.99
CA GLU A 429 22.08 19.83 12.41
C GLU A 429 22.67 18.49 12.86
N LEU A 430 23.27 18.45 14.05
CA LEU A 430 23.73 17.22 14.66
C LEU A 430 22.58 16.59 15.46
N VAL A 431 22.21 15.36 15.14
CA VAL A 431 21.07 14.65 15.73
C VAL A 431 21.42 13.19 16.02
N PRO A 432 20.72 12.53 16.97
CA PRO A 432 20.80 11.08 17.11
C PRO A 432 20.37 10.38 15.82
N LEU A 433 21.10 9.34 15.43
CA LEU A 433 20.82 8.60 14.21
C LEU A 433 19.43 7.94 14.27
N PRO A 434 18.47 8.34 13.41
CA PRO A 434 17.14 7.76 13.44
C PRO A 434 17.15 6.30 12.97
N SER A 435 16.35 5.44 13.61
CA SER A 435 16.27 4.00 13.30
C SER A 435 16.02 3.69 11.81
N ARG A 436 15.30 4.56 11.11
CA ARG A 436 14.99 4.42 9.68
C ARG A 436 16.11 4.89 8.72
N ALA A 437 17.10 5.65 9.20
CA ALA A 437 18.19 6.15 8.37
C ALA A 437 19.19 5.02 8.11
N GLN A 438 19.29 4.52 6.87
CA GLN A 438 20.08 3.33 6.56
C GLN A 438 21.51 3.64 6.13
N LYS A 439 21.76 4.76 5.43
CA LYS A 439 23.06 5.06 4.83
C LYS A 439 23.39 6.54 4.85
N CYS A 440 24.69 6.84 4.82
CA CYS A 440 25.21 8.18 4.62
C CYS A 440 25.01 8.63 3.17
N TYR A 441 24.43 9.81 2.97
CA TYR A 441 24.19 10.37 1.63
C TYR A 441 25.45 10.95 0.96
N GLY A 442 26.54 11.12 1.72
CA GLY A 442 27.83 11.57 1.21
C GLY A 442 28.73 10.45 0.72
N CYS A 443 28.89 9.37 1.49
CA CYS A 443 29.73 8.23 1.12
C CYS A 443 29.00 7.01 0.59
N GLY A 444 27.68 6.91 0.79
CA GLY A 444 26.89 5.76 0.38
C GLY A 444 27.00 4.56 1.33
N SER A 445 27.93 4.56 2.28
CA SER A 445 28.08 3.50 3.28
C SER A 445 26.87 3.41 4.22
N VAL A 446 26.54 2.19 4.61
CA VAL A 446 25.47 1.88 5.57
C VAL A 446 25.92 2.32 6.97
N PHE A 447 25.00 2.87 7.75
CA PHE A 447 25.24 3.09 9.18
C PHE A 447 25.18 1.74 9.89
N THR A 448 26.34 1.24 10.31
CA THR A 448 26.46 -0.02 11.06
C THR A 448 25.82 0.08 12.44
N ASP A 449 25.66 -1.06 13.13
CA ASP A 449 25.09 -1.08 14.48
C ASP A 449 25.92 -0.25 15.48
N ASP A 450 27.22 -0.08 15.25
CA ASP A 450 28.08 0.79 16.06
C ASP A 450 27.64 2.26 16.01
N TYR A 451 27.10 2.73 14.89
CA TYR A 451 26.53 4.08 14.76
C TYR A 451 25.13 4.19 15.37
N ARG A 452 24.58 3.13 15.97
CA ARG A 452 23.29 3.15 16.66
C ARG A 452 23.44 3.35 18.16
N LEU A 453 24.65 3.20 18.69
CA LEU A 453 24.94 3.26 20.13
C LEU A 453 25.93 4.40 20.45
N PRO A 454 25.81 5.03 21.63
CA PRO A 454 26.84 5.95 22.11
C PRO A 454 28.22 5.26 22.15
N PRO A 455 29.32 5.96 21.83
CA PRO A 455 29.39 7.41 21.60
C PRO A 455 29.25 7.85 20.12
N HIS A 456 28.96 6.92 19.20
CA HIS A 456 28.97 7.17 17.76
C HIS A 456 27.57 7.35 17.15
N ASN A 457 26.53 7.47 17.99
CA ASN A 457 25.14 7.55 17.56
C ASN A 457 24.68 8.91 17.05
N LEU A 458 25.60 9.83 16.76
CA LEU A 458 25.28 11.16 16.24
C LEU A 458 25.63 11.27 14.77
N VAL A 459 24.73 11.89 14.00
CA VAL A 459 24.88 12.13 12.56
C VAL A 459 24.45 13.54 12.21
N VAL A 460 24.94 14.02 11.07
CA VAL A 460 24.50 15.32 10.53
C VAL A 460 23.25 15.11 9.70
N ARG A 461 22.16 15.74 10.10
CA ARG A 461 20.90 15.85 9.37
C ARG A 461 20.88 17.15 8.57
N HIS A 462 20.38 17.08 7.36
CA HIS A 462 20.05 18.24 6.54
C HIS A 462 18.79 17.98 5.74
N VAL A 463 17.90 18.96 5.68
CA VAL A 463 16.68 18.89 4.89
C VAL A 463 17.02 19.35 3.47
N ASP A 464 16.91 18.45 2.48
CA ASP A 464 17.31 18.72 1.09
C ASP A 464 16.21 18.29 0.11
N ARG A 465 16.23 18.80 -1.13
CA ARG A 465 15.27 18.40 -2.15
C ARG A 465 15.43 16.93 -2.51
N ARG A 466 14.30 16.24 -2.69
CA ARG A 466 14.28 14.84 -3.11
C ARG A 466 14.62 14.72 -4.60
N VAL A 467 15.51 13.79 -4.92
CA VAL A 467 15.75 13.37 -6.30
C VAL A 467 14.52 12.59 -6.78
N ILE A 468 13.83 13.08 -7.80
CA ILE A 468 12.66 12.42 -8.40
C ILE A 468 13.12 11.37 -9.42
N ARG A 469 14.04 11.76 -10.29
CA ARG A 469 14.53 10.91 -11.38
C ARG A 469 15.90 11.37 -11.84
N ARG A 470 16.58 10.52 -12.60
CA ARG A 470 17.72 10.94 -13.41
C ARG A 470 17.21 11.23 -14.82
N ASP A 471 17.60 12.37 -15.38
CA ASP A 471 17.32 12.67 -16.78
C ASP A 471 18.08 11.68 -17.67
N GLU A 472 17.38 10.98 -18.55
CA GLU A 472 17.96 9.90 -19.35
C GLU A 472 18.96 10.43 -20.39
N LYS A 473 18.79 11.67 -20.86
CA LYS A 473 19.63 12.29 -21.89
C LYS A 473 20.86 12.95 -21.28
N THR A 474 20.70 13.68 -20.18
CA THR A 474 21.81 14.44 -19.57
C THR A 474 22.48 13.70 -18.41
N GLN A 475 21.90 12.58 -17.95
CA GLN A 475 22.30 11.86 -16.74
C GLN A 475 22.28 12.74 -15.46
N GLN A 476 21.73 13.94 -15.53
CA GLN A 476 21.61 14.85 -14.39
C GLN A 476 20.47 14.43 -13.47
N LEU A 477 20.62 14.69 -12.18
CA LEU A 477 19.57 14.43 -11.20
C LEU A 477 18.51 15.53 -11.30
N VAL A 478 17.25 15.12 -11.45
CA VAL A 478 16.09 16.01 -11.42
C VAL A 478 15.54 16.01 -10.01
N TYR A 479 15.51 17.19 -9.40
CA TYR A 479 15.04 17.39 -8.03
C TYR A 479 13.59 17.86 -8.01
N GLY A 480 12.81 17.33 -7.08
CA GLY A 480 11.45 17.76 -6.82
C GLY A 480 11.37 19.05 -6.02
N MET A 481 10.16 19.55 -5.84
CA MET A 481 9.90 20.66 -4.91
C MET A 481 9.88 20.18 -3.45
N ASP A 482 9.66 18.89 -3.23
CA ASP A 482 9.60 18.31 -1.89
C ASP A 482 10.97 18.19 -1.25
N PHE A 483 11.02 18.52 0.04
CA PHE A 483 12.19 18.34 0.88
C PHE A 483 12.13 17.02 1.66
N GLY A 484 13.30 16.50 2.02
CA GLY A 484 13.44 15.30 2.81
C GLY A 484 14.71 15.32 3.63
N ASN A 485 14.70 14.59 4.74
CA ASN A 485 15.88 14.44 5.58
C ASN A 485 16.95 13.62 4.85
N THR A 486 18.13 14.20 4.75
CA THR A 486 19.37 13.55 4.34
C THR A 486 20.28 13.44 5.56
N TYR A 487 20.96 12.31 5.69
CA TYR A 487 21.82 12.02 6.83
C TYR A 487 23.24 11.74 6.34
N TYR A 488 24.22 12.28 7.06
CA TYR A 488 25.65 12.14 6.77
C TYR A 488 26.37 11.68 8.02
N HIS A 489 27.44 10.90 7.87
CA HIS A 489 28.41 10.82 8.96
C HIS A 489 28.91 12.25 9.28
N PRO A 490 29.25 12.53 10.54
CA PRO A 490 29.79 13.82 10.96
C PRO A 490 31.23 14.00 10.45
N ASP A 491 31.35 14.17 9.13
CA ASP A 491 32.57 14.34 8.35
C ASP A 491 32.30 15.37 7.25
N ILE A 492 33.12 16.42 7.23
CA ILE A 492 33.00 17.53 6.27
C ILE A 492 33.08 17.08 4.82
N THR A 493 33.86 16.02 4.52
CA THR A 493 34.06 15.52 3.16
C THR A 493 32.78 14.89 2.61
N HIS A 494 31.99 14.23 3.46
CA HIS A 494 30.73 13.62 3.09
C HIS A 494 29.67 14.67 2.74
N ILE A 495 29.63 15.76 3.48
CA ILE A 495 28.70 16.87 3.24
C ILE A 495 29.10 17.62 1.97
N LYS A 496 30.41 17.90 1.78
CA LYS A 496 30.93 18.65 0.62
C LYS A 496 30.65 18.00 -0.73
N ARG A 497 30.50 16.67 -0.79
CA ARG A 497 30.12 15.97 -2.03
C ARG A 497 28.74 16.39 -2.57
N LYS A 498 27.85 16.84 -1.69
CA LYS A 498 26.50 17.30 -2.04
C LYS A 498 26.31 18.80 -1.92
N ASN A 499 27.10 19.45 -1.07
CA ASN A 499 27.17 20.90 -0.96
C ASN A 499 28.63 21.37 -1.09
N PRO A 500 29.10 21.64 -2.33
CA PRO A 500 30.47 22.08 -2.56
C PRO A 500 30.85 23.37 -1.80
N LEU A 501 29.85 24.19 -1.46
CA LEU A 501 30.00 25.47 -0.75
C LEU A 501 29.84 25.36 0.77
N TYR A 502 29.81 24.14 1.30
CA TYR A 502 29.59 23.92 2.73
C TYR A 502 30.70 24.54 3.60
N SER A 503 30.30 25.43 4.51
CA SER A 503 31.19 26.21 5.40
C SER A 503 31.76 25.43 6.59
N GLY A 504 31.28 24.20 6.81
CA GLY A 504 31.63 23.39 7.98
C GLY A 504 30.74 23.64 9.20
N LEU A 505 29.77 24.55 9.12
CA LEU A 505 28.87 24.90 10.22
C LEU A 505 27.79 23.82 10.44
N VAL A 506 27.67 23.30 11.66
CA VAL A 506 26.60 22.41 12.10
C VAL A 506 26.01 22.93 13.39
N HIS A 507 24.70 22.88 13.51
CA HIS A 507 24.00 23.28 14.71
C HIS A 507 23.72 22.10 15.63
N LEU A 508 23.84 22.32 16.94
CA LEU A 508 23.54 21.33 17.96
C LEU A 508 22.61 21.94 19.01
N SER A 509 21.47 21.30 19.26
CA SER A 509 20.52 21.78 20.27
C SER A 509 21.13 21.72 21.67
N SER A 510 20.91 22.77 22.46
CA SER A 510 21.34 22.86 23.86
C SER A 510 20.81 21.69 24.71
N ASN A 511 19.55 21.30 24.49
CA ASN A 511 18.95 20.15 25.17
C ASN A 511 19.65 18.84 24.82
N LEU A 512 19.97 18.64 23.53
CA LEU A 512 20.67 17.44 23.09
C LEU A 512 22.06 17.40 23.71
N TYR A 513 22.85 18.47 23.59
CA TYR A 513 24.21 18.51 24.15
C TYR A 513 24.24 18.22 25.66
N ASN A 514 23.30 18.79 26.42
CA ASN A 514 23.22 18.56 27.86
C ASN A 514 22.91 17.10 28.22
N SER A 515 22.15 16.40 27.37
CA SER A 515 21.82 14.98 27.56
C SER A 515 22.95 14.01 27.20
N LEU A 516 24.00 14.47 26.49
CA LEU A 516 25.11 13.62 26.07
C LEU A 516 26.03 13.27 27.25
N ASP A 517 26.45 12.01 27.30
CA ASP A 517 27.48 11.55 28.22
C ASP A 517 28.87 12.15 27.88
N PRO A 518 29.83 12.14 28.83
CA PRO A 518 31.14 12.75 28.62
C PRO A 518 31.93 12.18 27.44
N LEU A 519 31.80 10.88 27.16
CA LEU A 519 32.51 10.24 26.05
C LEU A 519 31.94 10.71 24.71
N THR A 520 30.62 10.77 24.59
CA THR A 520 29.96 11.32 23.39
C THR A 520 30.30 12.79 23.18
N LYS A 521 30.35 13.62 24.24
CA LYS A 521 30.81 15.02 24.14
C LYS A 521 32.24 15.14 23.62
N HIS A 522 33.13 14.27 24.09
CA HIS A 522 34.51 14.22 23.61
C HIS A 522 34.58 13.87 22.11
N VAL A 523 33.80 12.86 21.68
CA VAL A 523 33.71 12.46 20.27
C VAL A 523 33.13 13.59 19.40
N VAL A 524 32.11 14.31 19.87
CA VAL A 524 31.53 15.46 19.16
C VAL A 524 32.56 16.53 18.85
N ASN A 525 33.46 16.81 19.80
CA ASN A 525 34.55 17.77 19.61
C ASN A 525 35.63 17.29 18.62
N SER A 526 35.67 15.98 18.32
CA SER A 526 36.65 15.37 17.40
C SER A 526 36.22 15.39 15.93
N TYR A 527 34.96 15.70 15.61
CA TYR A 527 34.41 15.59 14.25
C TYR A 527 34.97 16.58 13.22
N GLY A 528 35.78 17.57 13.63
CA GLY A 528 36.32 18.58 12.71
C GLY A 528 35.25 19.48 12.08
N LEU A 529 34.07 19.55 12.69
CA LEU A 529 32.94 20.40 12.29
C LEU A 529 32.89 21.64 13.18
N LYS A 530 32.45 22.78 12.62
CA LYS A 530 32.20 24.00 13.40
C LYS A 530 30.83 23.88 14.05
N ILE A 531 30.79 23.48 15.31
CA ILE A 531 29.53 23.26 16.03
C ILE A 531 29.07 24.55 16.69
N THR A 532 27.83 24.96 16.43
CA THR A 532 27.20 26.11 17.08
C THR A 532 25.95 25.65 17.83
N MET A 533 25.82 26.10 19.07
CA MET A 533 24.67 25.78 19.90
C MET A 533 23.44 26.56 19.44
N MET A 534 22.30 25.86 19.33
CA MET A 534 20.97 26.46 19.12
C MET A 534 20.06 26.27 20.32
#